data_AF-A0A918XQX2-F1
#
_entry.id   AF-A0A918XQX2-F1
#
_cell.length_a   1.000
_cell.length_b   1.000
_cell.length_c   1.000
_cell.angle_alpha   90.00
_cell.angle_beta   90.00
_cell.angle_gamma   90.00
#
_symmetry.space_group_name_H-M   'P 1'
#
loop_
_entity.id
_entity.type
_entity.pdbx_description
1 polymer ?
#
loop_
_entity_poly.entity_id
_entity_poly.type
_entity_poly.pdbx_seq_one_letter_code
_entity_poly.pdbx_strand_id
1 'polypeptide(L)' 'MTEREKALRLLRALRKRISPEVLARAQKAAFLQIGQTPPAEPENEASRLFKLALANGGARRVEILQQLERKFRHKLN' A
#
# COMPACT_ATOMS: atom_id res chain seq x y z
N MET A 1 7.58 14.62 -41.32
CA MET A 1 6.97 14.63 -39.97
C MET A 1 5.46 14.67 -40.13
N THR A 2 4.79 13.56 -39.84
CA THR A 2 3.33 13.43 -39.93
C THR A 2 2.63 14.16 -38.78
N GLU A 3 1.36 14.55 -38.94
CA GLU A 3 0.58 15.21 -37.88
C GLU A 3 0.47 14.35 -36.62
N ARG A 4 0.39 13.03 -36.80
CA ARG A 4 0.40 12.04 -35.71
C ARG A 4 1.68 12.12 -34.87
N GLU A 5 2.83 12.29 -35.49
CA GLU A 5 4.11 12.45 -34.79
C GLU A 5 4.19 13.77 -34.02
N LYS A 6 3.64 14.86 -34.57
CA LYS A 6 3.56 16.16 -33.89
C LYS A 6 2.67 16.08 -32.64
N ALA A 7 1.50 15.45 -32.75
CA ALA A 7 0.59 15.24 -31.62
C ALA A 7 1.23 14.39 -30.51
N LEU A 8 1.91 13.31 -30.86
CA LEU A 8 2.65 12.48 -29.89
C LEU A 8 3.78 13.25 -29.19
N ARG A 9 4.48 14.13 -29.90
CA ARG A 9 5.57 14.94 -29.34
C ARG A 9 5.02 15.98 -28.36
N LEU A 10 3.89 16.61 -28.68
CA LEU A 10 3.17 17.52 -27.78
C LEU A 10 2.67 16.81 -26.52
N LEU A 11 2.05 15.63 -26.66
CA LEU A 11 1.62 14.82 -25.52
C LEU A 11 2.79 14.43 -24.62
N ARG A 12 3.93 14.04 -25.20
CA ARG A 12 5.15 13.75 -24.43
C ARG A 12 5.68 14.99 -23.70
N ALA A 13 5.65 16.16 -24.34
CA ALA A 13 6.09 17.41 -23.73
C ALA A 13 5.16 17.84 -22.56
N LEU A 14 3.84 17.67 -22.73
CA LEU A 14 2.86 17.90 -21.67
C LEU A 14 3.03 16.91 -20.52
N ARG A 15 3.23 15.62 -20.82
CA ARG A 15 3.48 14.57 -19.82
C ARG A 15 4.75 14.82 -19.02
N LYS A 16 5.79 15.43 -19.61
CA LYS A 16 7.01 15.87 -18.90
C LYS A 16 6.77 17.05 -17.94
N ARG A 17 5.72 17.85 -18.15
CA ARG A 17 5.38 18.99 -17.29
C ARG A 17 4.50 18.62 -16.11
N ILE A 18 3.80 17.49 -16.17
CA ILE A 18 2.98 16.99 -15.07
C ILE A 18 3.93 16.32 -14.07
N SER A 19 3.90 16.76 -12.80
CA SER A 19 4.71 16.11 -11.77
C SER A 19 4.28 14.64 -11.62
N PRO A 20 5.23 13.71 -11.42
CA PRO A 20 4.93 12.29 -11.29
C PRO A 20 3.94 12.02 -10.15
N GLU A 21 3.98 12.82 -9.09
CA GLU A 21 3.04 12.75 -7.97
C GLU A 21 1.61 13.12 -8.36
N VAL A 22 1.42 14.19 -9.16
CA VAL A 22 0.10 14.61 -9.63
C VAL A 22 -0.49 13.56 -10.55
N LEU A 23 0.34 12.95 -11.42
CA LEU A 23 -0.08 11.85 -12.29
C LEU A 23 -0.52 10.63 -11.47
N ALA A 24 0.26 10.25 -10.46
CA ALA A 24 -0.07 9.12 -9.58
C ALA A 24 -1.38 9.36 -8.80
N ARG A 25 -1.60 10.58 -8.31
CA ARG A 25 -2.88 10.95 -7.65
C ARG A 25 -4.06 10.89 -8.61
N ALA A 26 -3.90 11.40 -9.83
CA ALA A 26 -4.94 11.36 -10.86
C ALA A 26 -5.29 9.91 -11.25
N GLN A 27 -4.29 9.03 -11.37
CA GLN A 27 -4.51 7.61 -11.62
C GLN A 27 -5.29 6.96 -10.48
N LYS A 28 -4.87 7.16 -9.21
CA LYS A 28 -5.60 6.64 -8.05
C LYS A 28 -7.06 7.11 -8.02
N ALA A 29 -7.29 8.40 -8.28
CA ALA A 29 -8.64 8.96 -8.34
C ALA A 29 -9.50 8.32 -9.45
N ALA A 30 -8.91 8.05 -10.62
CA ALA A 30 -9.60 7.38 -11.72
C ALA A 30 -9.99 5.93 -11.37
N PHE A 31 -9.11 5.16 -10.72
CA PHE A 31 -9.43 3.80 -10.26
C PHE A 31 -10.62 3.78 -9.29
N LEU A 32 -10.63 4.71 -8.32
CA LEU A 32 -11.73 4.85 -7.35
C LEU A 32 -13.06 5.19 -8.03
N GLN A 33 -13.06 6.04 -9.07
CA GLN A 33 -14.27 6.38 -9.82
C GLN A 33 -14.86 5.19 -10.58
N ILE A 34 -14.01 4.28 -11.06
CA ILE A 34 -14.43 3.09 -11.82
C ILE A 34 -14.79 1.93 -10.86
N GLY A 35 -14.74 2.16 -9.54
CA GLY A 35 -15.00 1.12 -8.53
C GLY A 35 -13.94 0.03 -8.48
N GLN A 36 -12.77 0.27 -9.08
CA GLN A 36 -11.64 -0.66 -9.04
C GLN A 36 -10.68 -0.25 -7.94
N THR A 37 -10.14 -1.23 -7.24
CA THR A 37 -9.03 -1.00 -6.31
C THR A 37 -7.80 -0.58 -7.10
N PRO A 38 -7.20 0.60 -6.81
CA PRO A 38 -5.96 0.99 -7.47
C PRO A 38 -4.88 -0.08 -7.22
N PRO A 39 -3.95 -0.28 -8.18
CA PRO A 39 -2.85 -1.21 -7.98
C PRO A 39 -2.11 -0.82 -6.71
N ALA A 40 -1.89 -1.81 -5.84
CA ALA A 40 -1.15 -1.61 -4.61
C ALA A 40 0.20 -1.00 -4.95
N GLU A 41 0.60 0.04 -4.19
CA GLU A 41 1.95 0.58 -4.33
C GLU A 41 2.95 -0.56 -4.15
N PRO A 42 4.04 -0.60 -4.94
CA PRO A 42 5.07 -1.62 -4.81
C PRO A 42 5.55 -1.61 -3.35
N GLU A 43 5.41 -2.75 -2.70
CA GLU A 43 5.64 -2.85 -1.26
C GLU A 43 7.11 -2.56 -0.95
N ASN A 44 7.37 -1.44 -0.26
CA ASN A 44 8.70 -1.10 0.21
C ASN A 44 9.20 -2.22 1.14
N GLU A 45 10.46 -2.62 0.99
CA GLU A 45 11.12 -3.63 1.84
C GLU A 45 10.95 -3.34 3.33
N ALA A 46 11.00 -2.06 3.75
CA ALA A 46 10.73 -1.67 5.13
C ALA A 46 9.30 -1.99 5.57
N SER A 47 8.30 -1.76 4.72
CA SER A 47 6.90 -2.11 4.97
C SER A 47 6.72 -3.63 5.07
N ARG A 48 7.40 -4.39 4.20
CA ARG A 48 7.40 -5.86 4.23
C ARG A 48 7.99 -6.40 5.53
N LEU A 49 9.15 -5.88 5.95
CA LEU A 49 9.80 -6.24 7.21
C LEU A 49 8.92 -5.91 8.42
N PHE A 50 8.27 -4.75 8.42
CA PHE A 50 7.37 -4.34 9.49
C PHE A 50 6.16 -5.29 9.60
N LYS A 51 5.55 -5.67 8.47
CA LYS A 51 4.46 -6.66 8.44
C LYS A 51 4.91 -8.04 8.94
N LEU A 52 6.10 -8.50 8.57
CA LEU A 52 6.68 -9.75 9.07
C LEU A 52 6.94 -9.71 10.58
N ALA A 53 7.47 -8.59 11.09
CA ALA A 53 7.67 -8.39 12.52
C ALA A 53 6.35 -8.39 13.30
N LEU A 54 5.30 -7.75 12.75
CA LEU A 54 3.96 -7.76 13.35
C LEU A 54 3.32 -9.15 13.33
N ALA A 55 3.49 -9.93 12.26
CA ALA A 55 2.96 -11.29 12.20
C ALA A 55 3.58 -12.19 13.28
N ASN A 56 4.90 -12.13 13.45
CA ASN A 56 5.62 -12.96 14.43
C ASN A 56 5.47 -12.46 15.88
N GLY A 57 5.43 -11.14 16.09
CA GLY A 57 5.27 -10.54 17.41
C GLY A 57 3.82 -10.54 17.92
N GLY A 58 2.86 -10.34 17.02
CA GLY A 58 1.42 -10.28 17.33
C GLY A 58 0.85 -11.62 17.77
N ALA A 59 1.14 -12.70 17.03
CA ALA A 59 0.66 -14.04 17.35
C ALA A 59 1.21 -14.52 18.71
N ARG A 60 2.53 -14.34 18.93
CA ARG A 60 3.20 -14.74 20.18
C ARG A 60 2.68 -13.96 21.39
N ARG A 61 2.35 -12.68 21.22
CA ARG A 61 1.75 -11.85 22.29
C ARG A 61 0.38 -12.38 22.71
N VAL A 62 -0.47 -12.78 21.76
CA VAL A 62 -1.80 -13.33 22.04
C VAL A 62 -1.69 -14.65 22.81
N GLU A 63 -0.79 -15.54 22.40
CA GLU A 63 -0.55 -16.80 23.12
C GLU A 63 -0.07 -16.60 24.56
N ILE A 64 0.88 -15.67 24.77
CA ILE A 64 1.38 -15.33 26.11
C ILE A 64 0.24 -14.79 26.99
N LEU A 65 -0.59 -13.89 26.45
CA LEU A 65 -1.72 -13.34 27.20
C LEU A 65 -2.74 -14.42 27.56
N GLN A 66 -3.06 -15.33 26.65
CA GLN A 66 -3.95 -16.46 26.94
C GLN A 66 -3.36 -17.41 28.00
N GLN A 67 -2.04 -17.68 27.95
CA GLN A 67 -1.37 -18.50 28.96
C GLN A 67 -1.38 -17.83 30.34
N LEU A 68 -1.12 -16.53 30.40
CA LEU A 68 -1.21 -15.75 31.64
C LEU A 68 -2.63 -15.77 32.20
N GLU A 69 -3.64 -15.53 31.36
CA GLU A 69 -5.04 -15.56 31.77
C GLU A 69 -5.44 -16.92 32.35
N ARG A 70 -5.05 -18.03 31.72
CA ARG A 70 -5.25 -19.38 32.26
C ARG A 70 -4.56 -19.56 33.63
N LYS A 71 -3.30 -19.12 33.76
CA LYS A 71 -2.53 -19.23 35.01
C LYS A 71 -3.14 -18.39 36.14
N PHE A 72 -3.68 -17.22 35.84
CA PHE A 72 -4.27 -16.33 36.85
C PHE A 72 -5.70 -16.71 37.22
N ARG A 73 -6.50 -17.29 36.31
CA ARG A 73 -7.83 -17.83 36.65
C ARG A 73 -7.78 -18.90 37.74
N HIS A 74 -6.75 -19.75 37.75
CA HIS A 74 -6.59 -20.78 38.78
C HIS A 74 -6.10 -20.26 40.14
N LYS A 75 -5.66 -19.00 40.22
CA LYS A 75 -5.17 -18.37 41.47
C LYS A 75 -6.19 -17.43 42.11
N LEU A 76 -7.33 -17.21 41.45
CA LEU A 76 -8.43 -16.34 41.91
C LEU A 76 -9.63 -17.14 42.45
N ASN A 77 -9.51 -18.47 42.52
CA ASN A 77 -10.45 -19.36 43.22
C ASN A 77 -9.83 -19.85 44.52
#